data_AF-A0A4R2NSK5-F1
#
_entry.id   AF-A0A4R2NSK5-F1
#
_cell.length_a   1.000
_cell.length_b   1.000
_cell.length_c   1.000
_cell.angle_alpha   90.00
_cell.angle_beta   90.00
_cell.angle_gamma   90.00
#
_symmetry.space_group_name_H-M   'P 1'
#
loop_
_entity.id
_entity.type
_entity.pdbx_description
1 polymer ?
#
loop_
_entity_poly.entity_id
_entity_poly.type
_entity_poly.pdbx_seq_one_letter_code
_entity_poly.pdbx_strand_id
1 'polypeptide(L)'
;MTKSRARKIREKRIQEGRRNPSADRGIYALADLRTRKTKTKMEKLYQHKHKGRLSNHEDNWPIHLFNPAGEYFEGNETRVISARAPL
;
A
#
# COMPACT_ATOMS: atom_id res chain seq x y z
N MET A 1 7.36 -5.66 -34.54
CA MET A 1 6.05 -5.65 -33.82
C MET A 1 4.95 -5.21 -34.77
N THR A 2 3.92 -6.04 -34.94
CA THR A 2 2.78 -5.69 -35.79
C THR A 2 1.84 -4.74 -35.06
N LYS A 3 1.45 -3.63 -35.70
CA LYS A 3 0.43 -2.72 -35.17
C LYS A 3 -0.89 -3.46 -34.96
N SER A 4 -1.62 -3.14 -33.88
CA SER A 4 -2.95 -3.70 -33.66
C SER A 4 -3.92 -3.33 -34.79
N ARG A 5 -4.90 -4.20 -35.06
CA ARG A 5 -5.93 -3.96 -36.09
C ARG A 5 -6.61 -2.60 -35.90
N ALA A 6 -6.94 -2.24 -34.66
CA ALA A 6 -7.55 -0.95 -34.32
C ALA A 6 -6.64 0.26 -34.63
N ARG A 7 -5.31 0.12 -34.50
CA ARG A 7 -4.37 1.19 -34.88
C ARG A 7 -4.29 1.35 -36.39
N LYS A 8 -4.23 0.24 -37.14
CA LYS A 8 -4.22 0.25 -38.61
C LYS A 8 -5.46 0.93 -39.20
N ILE A 9 -6.65 0.66 -38.65
CA ILE A 9 -7.91 1.27 -39.10
C ILE A 9 -7.92 2.79 -38.84
N ARG A 10 -7.39 3.25 -37.70
CA ARG A 10 -7.30 4.69 -37.40
C ARG A 10 -6.34 5.41 -38.35
N GLU A 11 -5.17 4.84 -38.58
CA GLU A 11 -4.17 5.39 -39.49
C GLU A 11 -4.72 5.45 -40.93
N LYS A 12 -5.42 4.40 -41.39
CA LYS A 12 -6.10 4.39 -42.69
C LYS A 12 -7.11 5.53 -42.83
N ARG A 13 -7.97 5.76 -41.83
CA ARG A 13 -8.95 6.86 -41.86
C ARG A 13 -8.28 8.24 -41.94
N ILE A 14 -7.19 8.44 -41.21
CA ILE A 14 -6.43 9.71 -41.27
C ILE A 14 -5.83 9.91 -42.66
N GLN A 15 -5.29 8.85 -43.26
CA GLN A 15 -4.74 8.88 -44.62
C GLN A 15 -5.81 9.17 -45.68
N GLU A 16 -7.04 8.69 -45.49
CA GLU A 16 -8.22 9.01 -46.33
C GLU A 16 -8.74 10.45 -46.13
N GLY A 17 -8.07 11.28 -45.29
CA GLY A 17 -8.50 12.64 -44.99
C GLY A 17 -9.68 12.72 -44.01
N ARG A 18 -10.08 11.60 -43.39
CA ARG A 18 -11.15 11.59 -42.40
C ARG A 18 -10.63 12.12 -41.06
N ARG A 19 -11.54 12.68 -40.26
CA ARG A 19 -11.24 13.21 -38.94
C ARG A 19 -10.57 12.15 -38.05
N ASN A 20 -9.55 12.57 -37.31
CA ASN A 20 -8.79 11.70 -36.42
C ASN A 20 -9.68 11.19 -35.27
N PRO A 21 -9.96 9.87 -35.18
CA PRO A 21 -10.81 9.31 -34.11
C PRO A 21 -10.21 9.46 -32.71
N SER A 22 -8.93 9.80 -32.61
CA SER A 22 -8.28 10.07 -31.33
C SER A 22 -8.61 11.47 -30.80
N ALA A 23 -8.97 12.41 -31.68
CA ALA A 23 -9.39 13.76 -31.30
C ALA A 23 -10.81 13.80 -30.71
N ASP A 24 -11.65 12.81 -31.04
CA ASP A 24 -13.02 12.71 -30.54
C ASP A 24 -13.12 11.88 -29.25
N ARG A 25 -11.98 11.59 -28.59
CA ARG A 25 -11.96 10.87 -27.32
C ARG A 25 -12.43 11.80 -26.20
N GLY A 26 -13.42 11.37 -25.43
CA GLY A 26 -13.88 12.09 -24.24
C GLY A 26 -12.86 12.08 -23.10
N ILE A 27 -13.12 12.91 -22.09
CA ILE A 27 -12.26 13.12 -20.90
C ILE A 27 -11.92 11.79 -20.19
N TYR A 28 -12.87 10.87 -20.15
CA TYR A 28 -12.73 9.54 -19.55
C TYR A 28 -11.65 8.66 -20.20
N ALA A 29 -11.27 8.93 -21.45
CA ALA A 29 -10.18 8.21 -22.11
C ALA A 29 -8.79 8.63 -21.60
N LEU A 30 -8.70 9.80 -20.94
CA LEU A 30 -7.48 10.34 -20.37
C LEU A 30 -7.42 10.17 -18.85
N ALA A 31 -8.57 10.08 -18.20
CA ALA A 31 -8.67 9.90 -16.75
C ALA A 31 -8.38 8.46 -16.32
N ASP A 32 -7.68 8.30 -15.20
CA ASP A 32 -7.60 7.01 -14.50
C ASP A 32 -8.89 6.78 -13.71
N LEU A 33 -9.74 5.90 -14.23
CA LEU A 33 -11.05 5.55 -13.64
C LEU A 33 -10.98 4.35 -12.70
N ARG A 34 -9.78 3.87 -12.36
CA ARG A 34 -9.63 2.75 -11.44
C ARG A 34 -9.99 3.17 -10.03
N THR A 35 -10.69 2.30 -9.30
CA THR A 35 -10.92 2.50 -7.87
C THR A 35 -9.59 2.37 -7.12
N ARG A 36 -9.21 3.42 -6.39
CA ARG A 36 -8.04 3.38 -5.51
C ARG A 36 -8.33 2.42 -4.36
N LYS A 37 -7.46 1.44 -4.15
CA LYS A 37 -7.53 0.51 -3.03
C LYS A 37 -6.41 0.82 -2.04
N THR A 38 -6.75 0.83 -0.76
CA THR A 38 -5.75 0.89 0.32
C THR A 38 -5.08 -0.47 0.49
N LYS A 39 -3.89 -0.47 1.08
CA LYS A 39 -3.17 -1.71 1.34
C LYS A 39 -3.91 -2.59 2.34
N THR A 40 -3.85 -3.90 2.13
CA THR A 40 -4.35 -4.87 3.11
C THR A 40 -3.43 -4.93 4.34
N LYS A 41 -3.93 -5.51 5.45
CA LYS A 41 -3.13 -5.72 6.67
C LYS A 41 -1.82 -6.48 6.37
N MET A 42 -1.92 -7.53 5.56
CA MET A 42 -0.75 -8.35 5.19
C MET A 42 0.24 -7.56 4.33
N GLU A 43 -0.24 -6.80 3.34
CA GLU A 43 0.61 -5.95 2.50
C GLU A 43 1.33 -4.86 3.30
N LYS A 44 0.73 -4.39 4.40
CA LYS A 44 1.38 -3.44 5.32
C LYS A 44 2.41 -4.12 6.21
N LEU A 45 2.10 -5.30 6.74
CA LEU A 45 2.98 -6.06 7.62
C LEU A 45 4.28 -6.43 6.92
N TYR A 46 4.19 -6.92 5.69
CA TYR A 46 5.35 -7.31 4.89
C TYR A 46 5.96 -6.14 4.10
N GLN A 47 5.53 -4.89 4.35
CA GLN A 47 6.11 -3.74 3.68
C GLN A 47 7.41 -3.29 4.36
N HIS A 48 8.55 -3.49 3.71
CA HIS A 48 9.80 -2.81 4.09
C HIS A 48 9.84 -1.39 3.52
N LYS A 49 9.24 -0.43 4.24
CA LYS A 49 9.21 0.99 3.82
C LYS A 49 10.56 1.69 4.01
N HIS A 50 11.24 1.40 5.11
CA HIS A 50 12.53 1.98 5.46
C HIS A 50 13.56 0.85 5.52
N LYS A 51 14.68 0.99 4.80
CA LYS A 51 15.83 0.10 4.96
C LYS A 51 16.57 0.55 6.23
N GLY A 52 16.12 0.07 7.39
CA GLY A 52 16.95 0.15 8.59
C GLY A 52 18.22 -0.64 8.35
N ARG A 53 19.40 -0.05 8.61
CA ARG A 53 20.60 -0.85 8.83
C ARG A 53 20.27 -1.74 10.02
N LEU A 54 20.42 -3.06 9.88
CA LEU A 54 20.56 -3.93 11.04
C LEU A 54 21.93 -3.59 11.65
N SER A 55 22.00 -2.46 12.36
CA SER A 55 23.15 -2.16 13.21
C SER A 55 22.97 -3.01 14.45
N ASN A 56 23.90 -3.95 14.63
CA ASN A 56 24.07 -4.76 15.84
C ASN A 56 23.87 -3.90 17.10
N HIS A 57 22.71 -3.98 17.74
CA HIS A 57 22.53 -3.61 19.14
C HIS A 57 21.22 -4.20 19.64
N GLU A 58 21.24 -4.63 20.89
CA GLU A 58 20.31 -5.57 21.52
C GLU A 58 18.91 -5.01 21.82
N ASP A 59 18.49 -3.93 21.17
CA ASP A 59 17.28 -3.19 21.52
C ASP A 59 16.20 -3.30 20.44
N ASN A 60 15.95 -4.51 19.95
CA ASN A 60 14.76 -4.77 19.14
C ASN A 60 13.65 -5.34 20.04
N TRP A 61 12.97 -4.46 20.79
CA TRP A 61 11.66 -4.83 21.31
C TRP A 61 10.69 -5.02 20.13
N PRO A 62 10.04 -6.19 20.00
CA PRO A 62 9.20 -6.48 18.86
C PRO A 62 7.97 -5.55 18.87
N ILE A 63 7.71 -4.93 17.72
CA ILE A 63 6.64 -3.93 17.48
C ILE A 63 5.23 -4.59 17.45
N HIS A 64 4.99 -5.59 18.31
CA HIS A 64 3.75 -6.35 18.38
C HIS A 64 3.39 -6.77 19.81
N LEU A 65 3.10 -5.81 20.70
CA LEU A 65 2.25 -6.07 21.88
C LEU A 65 1.42 -4.82 22.21
N PHE A 66 0.38 -4.55 21.43
CA PHE A 66 -0.80 -3.87 21.99
C PHE A 66 -1.69 -4.97 22.57
N ASN A 67 -1.51 -5.23 23.87
CA ASN A 67 -2.46 -6.01 24.66
C ASN A 67 -3.51 -5.03 25.18
N PRO A 68 -4.80 -5.13 24.81
CA PRO A 68 -5.83 -4.21 25.28
C PRO A 68 -6.14 -4.34 26.79
N ALA A 69 -5.47 -5.24 27.52
CA ALA A 69 -5.70 -5.48 28.94
C ALA A 69 -4.74 -4.75 29.92
N GLY A 70 -3.76 -3.98 29.45
CA GLY A 70 -3.01 -3.06 30.32
C GLY A 70 -2.15 -3.70 31.43
N GLU A 71 -1.59 -4.89 31.21
CA GLU A 71 -0.64 -5.50 32.16
C GLU A 71 0.79 -5.48 31.61
N TYR A 72 1.70 -4.88 32.39
CA TYR A 72 3.14 -4.91 32.15
C TYR A 72 3.76 -6.05 32.97
N PHE A 73 4.48 -6.95 32.30
CA PHE A 73 5.35 -7.92 32.96
C PHE A 73 6.79 -7.46 32.78
N GLU A 74 7.43 -7.00 33.84
CA GLU A 74 8.89 -6.87 33.87
C GLU A 74 9.52 -8.19 34.27
N GLY A 75 10.60 -8.54 33.57
CA GLY A 75 11.28 -9.80 33.72
C GLY A 75 11.83 -10.04 35.13
N ASN A 76 11.80 -11.33 35.47
CA ASN A 76 12.74 -12.06 36.33
C ASN A 76 12.38 -12.27 37.80
N GLU A 77 11.29 -11.73 38.34
CA GLU A 77 10.80 -12.18 39.66
C GLU A 77 9.27 -12.24 39.68
N THR A 78 8.72 -13.43 39.90
CA THR A 78 7.30 -13.62 40.23
C THR A 78 6.98 -12.94 41.56
N ARG A 79 6.61 -11.66 41.52
CA ARG A 79 5.92 -11.00 42.63
C ARG A 79 4.68 -10.27 42.12
N VAL A 80 3.52 -10.82 42.48
CA VAL A 80 2.21 -10.20 42.29
C VAL A 80 2.13 -8.98 43.21
N ILE A 81 2.19 -7.77 42.65
CA ILE A 81 1.88 -6.55 43.40
C ILE A 81 0.46 -6.13 43.03
N SER A 82 -0.49 -6.46 43.90
CA SER A 82 -1.85 -5.92 43.81
C SER A 82 -1.80 -4.42 44.15
N ALA A 83 -2.21 -3.57 43.21
CA ALA A 83 -2.33 -2.14 43.45
C ALA A 83 -3.52 -1.87 44.38
N ARG A 84 -3.26 -1.43 45.62
CA ARG A 84 -4.27 -0.88 46.52
C ARG A 84 -4.49 0.59 46.16
N ALA A 85 -5.71 0.93 45.74
CA ALA A 85 -6.08 2.30 45.41
C ALA A 85 -6.02 3.21 46.65
N PRO A 86 -5.46 4.43 46.57
CA PRO A 86 -5.55 5.41 47.64
C PRO A 86 -6.96 6.05 47.67
N LEU A 87 -7.54 6.15 48.87
CA LEU A 87 -8.66 7.05 49.20
C LEU A 87 -8.11 8.42 49.60
#